data_AF-A0A1M6C3C4-F1
#
_entry.id   AF-A0A1M6C3C4-F1
#
_cell.length_a   1.000
_cell.length_b   1.000
_cell.length_c   1.000
_cell.angle_alpha   90.00
_cell.angle_beta   90.00
_cell.angle_gamma   90.00
#
_symmetry.space_group_name_H-M   'P 1'
#
loop_
_entity.id
_entity.type
_entity.pdbx_description
1 polymer ?
#
loop_
_entity_poly.entity_id
_entity_poly.type
_entity_poly.pdbx_seq_one_letter_code
_entity_poly.pdbx_strand_id
1 'polypeptide(L)'
;MTDRTETATAAESAPDIEHLAATLRRRREELAGAAGVRIGHGQVVHRLATHLWAGVEIPAVGCHAAVDPLRLLASAGPVTCRRCLGAGRTGREQVPGQTSLLEE
;
A
#
# COMPACT_ATOMS: atom_id res chain seq x y z
N MET A 1 30.75 -22.19 -24.30
CA MET A 1 30.77 -21.34 -23.10
C MET A 1 30.47 -19.92 -23.54
N THR A 2 29.20 -19.54 -23.51
CA THR A 2 28.73 -18.21 -23.90
C THR A 2 28.87 -17.28 -22.70
N ASP A 3 29.90 -16.45 -22.71
CA ASP A 3 30.03 -15.30 -21.81
C ASP A 3 29.20 -14.16 -22.43
N ARG A 4 27.95 -14.04 -21.99
CA ARG A 4 27.11 -12.86 -22.27
C ARG A 4 27.26 -11.95 -21.07
N THR A 5 28.23 -11.05 -21.16
CA THR A 5 28.41 -9.96 -20.21
C THR A 5 27.21 -8.99 -20.36
N GLU A 6 26.17 -9.20 -19.57
CA GLU A 6 25.05 -8.25 -19.42
C GLU A 6 25.45 -7.15 -18.44
N THR A 7 26.19 -6.17 -18.92
CA THR A 7 26.43 -4.90 -18.21
C THR A 7 25.39 -3.87 -18.66
N ALA A 8 24.10 -4.14 -18.42
CA ALA A 8 23.11 -3.06 -18.46
C ALA A 8 23.39 -2.14 -17.26
N THR A 9 23.72 -0.89 -17.55
CA THR A 9 24.71 -0.12 -16.79
C THR A 9 24.00 0.73 -15.72
N ALA A 10 24.52 0.75 -14.48
CA ALA A 10 23.94 1.43 -13.31
C ALA A 10 23.56 2.93 -13.47
N ALA A 11 23.96 3.58 -14.57
CA ALA A 11 23.57 4.94 -14.92
C ALA A 11 22.20 5.04 -15.63
N GLU A 12 21.75 3.98 -16.32
CA GLU A 12 20.43 3.94 -16.98
C GLU A 12 19.29 3.68 -15.99
N SER A 13 19.57 2.96 -14.89
CA SER A 13 18.56 2.68 -13.85
C SER A 13 18.26 3.87 -12.94
N ALA A 14 19.19 4.82 -12.80
CA ALA A 14 19.00 6.02 -11.98
C ALA A 14 17.82 6.91 -12.43
N PRO A 15 17.70 7.31 -13.71
CA PRO A 15 16.56 8.10 -14.17
C PRO A 15 15.24 7.33 -14.09
N ASP A 16 15.24 6.03 -14.31
CA ASP A 16 14.03 5.19 -14.19
C ASP A 16 13.53 5.10 -12.74
N ILE A 17 14.44 4.98 -11.77
CA ILE A 17 14.11 4.99 -10.34
C ILE A 17 13.54 6.36 -9.91
N GLU A 18 14.16 7.45 -10.37
CA GLU A 18 13.67 8.80 -10.07
C GLU A 18 12.30 9.05 -10.70
N HIS A 19 12.11 8.63 -11.95
CA HIS A 19 10.83 8.71 -12.64
C HIS A 19 9.74 7.91 -11.91
N LEU A 20 10.06 6.70 -11.46
CA LEU A 20 9.15 5.87 -10.67
C LEU A 20 8.79 6.56 -9.35
N ALA A 21 9.78 7.07 -8.61
CA ALA A 21 9.55 7.79 -7.36
C ALA A 21 8.67 9.04 -7.56
N ALA A 22 8.91 9.82 -8.63
CA ALA A 22 8.08 10.96 -8.98
C ALA A 22 6.63 10.55 -9.32
N THR A 23 6.45 9.44 -10.03
CA THR A 23 5.13 8.89 -10.36
C THR A 23 4.38 8.47 -9.10
N LEU A 24 5.05 7.81 -8.17
CA LEU A 24 4.47 7.35 -6.90
C LEU A 24 4.08 8.53 -5.99
N ARG A 25 4.91 9.57 -5.91
CA ARG A 25 4.59 10.81 -5.17
C ARG A 25 3.35 11.49 -5.73
N ARG A 26 3.28 11.66 -7.06
CA ARG A 26 2.10 12.21 -7.72
C ARG A 26 0.85 11.38 -7.42
N ARG A 27 0.96 10.05 -7.49
CA ARG A 27 -0.18 9.16 -7.19
C ARG A 27 -0.67 9.31 -5.75
N ARG A 28 0.25 9.52 -4.81
CA ARG A 28 -0.10 9.80 -3.40
C ARG A 28 -0.86 11.10 -3.26
N GLU A 29 -0.41 12.17 -3.90
CA GLU A 29 -1.07 13.48 -3.88
C GLU A 29 -2.49 13.41 -4.45
N GLU A 30 -2.68 12.74 -5.59
CA GLU A 30 -4.00 12.53 -6.22
C GLU A 30 -4.99 11.82 -5.29
N LEU A 31 -4.51 10.95 -4.40
CA LEU A 31 -5.34 10.17 -3.48
C LEU A 31 -5.51 10.81 -2.10
N ALA A 32 -4.73 11.83 -1.75
CA ALA A 32 -4.64 12.37 -0.39
C ALA A 32 -5.98 12.87 0.18
N GLY A 33 -6.91 13.34 -0.67
CA GLY A 33 -8.24 13.79 -0.27
C GLY A 33 -9.34 12.72 -0.34
N ALA A 34 -9.03 11.47 -0.67
CA ALA A 34 -10.04 10.45 -0.89
C ALA A 34 -10.61 9.90 0.42
N ALA A 35 -11.94 9.75 0.50
CA ALA A 35 -12.62 9.12 1.65
C ALA A 35 -12.29 7.61 1.78
N GLY A 36 -11.90 7.00 0.67
CA GLY A 36 -11.38 5.64 0.57
C GLY A 36 -10.89 5.37 -0.85
N VAL A 37 -10.41 4.16 -1.08
CA VAL A 37 -9.91 3.74 -2.41
C VAL A 37 -10.45 2.38 -2.82
N ARG A 38 -10.63 2.18 -4.12
CA ARG A 38 -10.97 0.88 -4.73
C ARG A 38 -9.72 0.31 -5.40
N ILE A 39 -9.65 -1.01 -5.50
CA ILE A 39 -8.56 -1.69 -6.22
C ILE A 39 -9.05 -2.02 -7.63
N GLY A 40 -8.48 -1.36 -8.64
CA GLY A 40 -8.98 -1.40 -10.01
C GLY A 40 -10.46 -1.03 -10.08
N HIS A 41 -11.23 -1.74 -10.91
CA HIS A 41 -12.66 -1.53 -11.07
C HIS A 41 -13.53 -2.25 -10.02
N GLY A 42 -12.94 -2.74 -8.92
CA GLY A 42 -13.69 -3.37 -7.83
C GLY A 42 -14.70 -2.42 -7.17
N GLN A 43 -15.68 -3.00 -6.48
CA GLN A 43 -16.72 -2.27 -5.74
C GLN A 43 -16.38 -2.09 -4.25
N VAL A 44 -15.44 -2.87 -3.72
CA VAL A 44 -15.03 -2.78 -2.32
C VAL A 44 -14.17 -1.54 -2.12
N VAL A 45 -14.55 -0.72 -1.14
CA VAL A 45 -13.81 0.48 -0.75
C VAL A 45 -12.95 0.15 0.46
N HIS A 46 -11.66 0.42 0.33
CA HIS A 46 -10.64 0.20 1.33
C HIS A 46 -10.24 1.52 1.99
N ARG A 47 -9.76 1.44 3.23
CA ARG A 47 -9.12 2.56 3.90
C ARG A 47 -7.80 2.87 3.18
N LEU A 48 -7.63 4.12 2.74
CA LEU A 48 -6.36 4.61 2.24
C LEU A 48 -5.34 4.66 3.38
N ALA A 49 -4.13 4.17 3.11
CA ALA A 49 -3.00 4.16 4.02
C ALA A 49 -1.74 4.60 3.27
N THR A 50 -0.65 4.75 4.02
CA THR A 50 0.68 5.04 3.47
C THR A 50 1.62 3.94 3.87
N HIS A 51 2.37 3.38 2.92
CA HIS A 51 3.48 2.48 3.21
C HIS A 51 4.80 3.10 2.72
N LEU A 52 5.90 2.69 3.33
CA LEU A 52 7.24 3.00 2.83
C LEU A 52 7.74 1.82 2.00
N TRP A 53 8.14 2.07 0.76
CA TRP A 53 8.73 1.06 -0.12
C TRP A 53 9.99 1.63 -0.78
N ALA A 54 11.13 0.97 -0.59
CA ALA A 54 12.43 1.41 -1.10
C ALA A 54 12.74 2.90 -0.80
N GLY A 55 12.36 3.38 0.40
CA GLY A 55 12.55 4.78 0.80
C GLY A 55 11.54 5.78 0.24
N VAL A 56 10.53 5.33 -0.52
CA VAL A 56 9.46 6.15 -1.10
C VAL A 56 8.15 5.88 -0.38
N GLU A 57 7.46 6.93 0.05
CA GLU A 57 6.08 6.81 0.55
C GLU A 57 5.12 6.55 -0.61
N ILE A 58 4.39 5.45 -0.54
CA ILE A 58 3.43 5.02 -1.56
C ILE A 58 2.01 4.95 -0.97
N PRO A 59 0.97 5.25 -1.77
CA PRO A 59 -0.40 5.01 -1.35
C PRO A 59 -0.66 3.51 -1.27
N ALA A 60 -1.33 3.08 -0.22
CA ALA A 60 -1.63 1.68 0.05
C ALA A 60 -3.04 1.50 0.61
N VAL A 61 -3.46 0.25 0.78
CA VAL A 61 -4.69 -0.08 1.52
C VAL A 61 -4.33 -0.62 2.90
N GLY A 62 -5.04 -0.17 3.93
CA GLY A 62 -4.74 -0.54 5.32
C GLY A 62 -4.93 -2.04 5.64
N CYS A 63 -5.48 -2.83 4.72
CA CYS A 63 -5.57 -4.30 4.86
C CYS A 63 -4.54 -5.06 4.02
N HIS A 64 -3.60 -4.38 3.36
CA HIS A 64 -2.56 -4.96 2.50
C HIS A 64 -3.07 -5.82 1.33
N ALA A 65 -4.33 -5.67 0.92
CA ALA A 65 -4.93 -6.43 -0.18
C ALA A 65 -4.47 -5.98 -1.59
N ALA A 66 -3.80 -4.83 -1.70
CA ALA A 66 -3.18 -4.37 -2.93
C ALA A 66 -1.69 -4.09 -2.68
N VAL A 67 -0.86 -4.62 -3.58
CA VAL A 67 0.61 -4.43 -3.59
C VAL A 67 1.01 -3.34 -4.58
N ASP A 68 0.23 -3.16 -5.66
CA ASP A 68 0.49 -2.14 -6.68
C ASP A 68 -0.28 -0.83 -6.38
N PRO A 69 0.43 0.25 -6.01
CA PRO A 69 -0.18 1.56 -5.72
C PRO A 69 -0.88 2.20 -6.93
N LEU A 70 -0.47 1.85 -8.16
CA LEU A 70 -1.03 2.44 -9.38
C LEU A 70 -2.43 1.90 -9.69
N ARG A 71 -2.82 0.78 -9.07
CA ARG A 71 -4.18 0.20 -9.20
C ARG A 71 -5.22 0.84 -8.29
N LEU A 72 -4.82 1.70 -7.36
CA LEU A 72 -5.75 2.32 -6.41
C LEU A 72 -6.52 3.44 -7.09
N LEU A 73 -7.85 3.41 -7.05
CA LEU A 73 -8.71 4.48 -7.56
C LEU A 73 -9.41 5.18 -6.39
N ALA A 74 -9.47 6.51 -6.42
CA ALA A 74 -10.21 7.27 -5.42
C ALA A 74 -11.70 6.86 -5.38
N SER A 75 -12.26 6.88 -4.18
CA SER A 75 -13.68 6.68 -3.93
C SER A 75 -14.21 7.79 -3.03
N ALA A 76 -15.35 8.36 -3.41
CA ALA A 76 -16.10 9.28 -2.55
C ALA A 76 -16.98 8.55 -1.52
N GLY A 77 -17.22 7.25 -1.70
CA GLY A 77 -18.00 6.43 -0.77
C GLY A 77 -17.19 5.95 0.45
N PRO A 78 -17.87 5.56 1.54
CA PRO A 78 -17.21 5.11 2.77
C PRO A 78 -16.51 3.76 2.61
N VAL A 79 -15.60 3.44 3.53
CA VAL A 79 -14.90 2.14 3.58
C VAL A 79 -15.89 0.99 3.78
N THR A 80 -15.89 0.02 2.87
CA THR A 80 -16.73 -1.20 2.92
C THR A 80 -15.93 -2.48 3.16
N CYS A 81 -14.59 -2.43 3.05
CA CYS A 81 -13.74 -3.57 3.31
C CYS A 81 -13.79 -3.98 4.80
N ARG A 82 -14.28 -5.20 5.07
CA ARG A 82 -14.42 -5.72 6.45
C ARG A 82 -13.09 -5.74 7.22
N ARG A 83 -11.96 -6.04 6.57
CA ARG A 83 -10.63 -6.02 7.20
C ARG A 83 -10.23 -4.60 7.62
N CYS A 84 -10.42 -3.62 6.74
CA CYS A 84 -10.14 -2.22 7.05
C CYS A 84 -11.05 -1.68 8.17
N LEU A 85 -12.31 -2.11 8.22
CA LEU A 85 -13.23 -1.78 9.31
C LEU A 85 -12.82 -2.45 10.63
N GLY A 86 -12.32 -3.69 10.57
CA GLY A 86 -11.81 -4.44 11.73
C GLY A 86 -10.54 -3.85 12.33
N ALA A 87 -9.63 -3.34 11.50
CA ALA A 87 -8.38 -2.73 11.98
C ALA A 87 -8.58 -1.43 12.77
N GLY A 88 -9.74 -0.76 12.65
CA GLY A 88 -10.09 0.36 13.53
C GLY A 88 -10.54 -0.06 14.94
N ARG A 89 -10.75 -1.36 15.17
CA ARG A 89 -11.20 -1.94 16.44
C ARG A 89 -10.06 -2.54 17.25
N THR A 90 -8.82 -2.06 17.06
CA THR A 90 -7.65 -2.49 17.83
C THR A 90 -7.61 -1.82 19.21
N GLY A 91 -8.70 -1.92 19.97
CA GLY A 91 -8.50 -2.21 21.38
C GLY A 91 -7.88 -3.60 21.41
N ARG A 92 -6.71 -3.77 22.05
CA ARG A 92 -6.17 -5.10 22.37
C ARG A 92 -7.03 -5.72 23.48
N GLU A 93 -8.33 -5.80 23.26
CA GLU A 93 -9.25 -6.45 24.18
C GLU A 93 -8.98 -7.94 24.07
N GLN A 94 -8.54 -8.52 25.18
CA GLN A 94 -8.34 -9.96 25.24
C GLN A 94 -9.70 -10.64 25.10
N VAL A 95 -9.81 -11.54 24.11
CA VAL A 95 -11.03 -12.32 23.93
C VAL A 95 -11.13 -13.34 25.08
N PRO A 96 -12.30 -13.56 25.70
CA PRO A 96 -12.47 -14.60 26.70
C PRO A 96 -11.97 -15.96 26.20
N GLY A 97 -11.05 -16.58 26.94
CA GLY A 97 -10.41 -17.86 26.57
C GLY A 97 -9.12 -17.74 25.75
N GLN A 98 -8.67 -16.54 25.40
CA GLN A 98 -7.39 -16.33 24.72
C GLN A 98 -6.22 -16.37 25.72
N THR A 99 -5.25 -17.27 25.52
CA THR A 99 -4.01 -17.31 26.31
C THR A 99 -3.23 -16.00 26.14
N SER A 100 -2.88 -15.36 27.26
CA SER A 100 -1.99 -14.20 27.27
C SER A 100 -0.56 -14.66 27.05
N LEU A 101 0.22 -13.89 26.30
CA LEU A 101 1.66 -14.09 26.13
C LEU A 101 2.49 -12.98 26.82
N LEU A 102 1.86 -12.16 27.67
CA LEU A 102 2.48 -11.01 28.34
C LEU A 102 2.91 -11.32 29.79
N GLU A 103 3.19 -12.58 30.12
CA GLU A 103 3.70 -12.96 31.43
C GLU A 103 5.24 -12.95 31.43
N GLU A 104 5.83 -11.83 31.89
CA GLU A 104 7.13 -11.77 32.59
C GLU A 104 7.06 -10.75 33.73
#